data_AF-A0A942UUJ8-F1
#
_entry.id   AF-A0A942UUJ8-F1
#
_cell.length_a   1.000
_cell.length_b   1.000
_cell.length_c   1.000
_cell.angle_alpha   90.00
_cell.angle_beta   90.00
_cell.angle_gamma   90.00
#
_symmetry.space_group_name_H-M   'P 1'
#
loop_
_entity.id
_entity.type
_entity.pdbx_description
1 polymer ?
#
loop_
_entity_poly.entity_id
_entity_poly.type
_entity_poly.pdbx_seq_one_letter_code
_entity_poly.pdbx_strand_id
1 'polypeptide(L)'
;MRKILFVMLIGVVLILSGCSNTEYSKNFVGIPIYEGANEVMSDDTGEGYTEIYSVNNSNIGFGEVVDFYMENIDKDIWDIEESKDKPAGNVDKIKQYGLTHEDKKVILTLTYSDSDNMEPSVNITLSGDRISE
;
A
#
# COMPACT_ATOMS: atom_id res chain seq x y z
N MET A 1 20.30 -13.48 -50.88
CA MET A 1 20.57 -13.58 -49.42
C MET A 1 21.16 -12.28 -48.92
N ARG A 2 20.36 -11.41 -48.33
CA ARG A 2 20.79 -10.19 -47.63
C ARG A 2 19.88 -9.95 -46.42
N LYS A 3 20.39 -10.33 -45.26
CA LYS A 3 20.25 -9.67 -43.95
C LYS A 3 18.82 -9.30 -43.52
N ILE A 4 18.09 -10.32 -43.07
CA ILE A 4 17.08 -10.21 -42.01
C ILE A 4 17.85 -9.83 -40.73
N LEU A 5 17.99 -8.54 -40.45
CA LEU A 5 18.69 -8.08 -39.25
C LEU A 5 18.21 -6.70 -38.80
N PHE A 6 16.90 -6.51 -38.65
CA PHE A 6 16.36 -5.26 -38.08
C PHE A 6 15.12 -5.43 -37.20
N VAL A 7 14.66 -6.66 -36.94
CA VAL A 7 13.46 -6.89 -36.11
C VAL A 7 13.80 -7.30 -34.68
N MET A 8 15.04 -7.69 -34.38
CA MET A 8 15.44 -8.05 -33.01
C MET A 8 15.73 -6.87 -32.10
N LEU A 9 15.90 -5.65 -32.61
CA LEU A 9 16.19 -4.48 -31.76
C LEU A 9 14.94 -3.75 -31.24
N ILE A 10 13.75 -4.02 -31.79
CA ILE A 10 12.49 -3.43 -31.29
C ILE A 10 11.83 -4.36 -30.26
N GLY A 11 12.06 -5.67 -30.34
CA GLY A 11 11.51 -6.65 -29.39
C GLY A 11 12.19 -6.70 -28.02
N VAL A 12 13.35 -6.06 -27.85
CA VAL A 12 14.09 -6.04 -26.57
C VAL A 12 13.89 -4.72 -25.81
N VAL A 13 13.28 -3.69 -26.43
CA VAL A 13 13.00 -2.40 -25.77
C VAL A 13 11.67 -2.42 -24.99
N LEU A 14 10.88 -3.49 -25.10
CA LEU A 14 9.57 -3.63 -24.41
C LEU A 14 9.60 -4.49 -23.13
N ILE A 15 10.79 -4.82 -22.58
CA ILE A 15 10.91 -5.63 -21.35
C ILE A 15 11.61 -4.85 -20.22
N LEU A 16 11.61 -3.51 -20.26
CA LEU A 16 12.18 -2.67 -19.20
C LEU A 16 11.32 -1.45 -18.83
N SER A 17 10.05 -1.40 -19.26
CA SER A 17 9.05 -0.59 -18.58
C SER A 17 8.44 -1.49 -17.50
N GLY A 18 9.03 -1.44 -16.30
CA GLY A 18 8.59 -2.23 -15.17
C GLY A 18 7.08 -2.15 -14.99
N CYS A 19 6.39 -3.23 -15.33
CA CYS A 19 5.13 -3.53 -14.67
C CYS A 19 5.54 -3.81 -13.22
N SER A 20 5.44 -2.82 -12.33
CA SER A 20 5.28 -3.16 -10.94
C SER A 20 4.03 -4.02 -10.89
N ASN A 21 4.18 -5.30 -10.53
CA ASN A 21 3.02 -6.13 -10.20
C ASN A 21 2.56 -5.66 -8.82
N THR A 22 2.05 -4.43 -8.75
CA THR A 22 1.47 -3.88 -7.54
C THR A 22 0.30 -4.78 -7.19
N GLU A 23 0.42 -5.53 -6.09
CA GLU A 23 -0.69 -6.30 -5.57
C GLU A 23 -1.68 -5.34 -4.89
N TYR A 24 -2.95 -5.71 -4.88
CA TYR A 24 -4.01 -4.89 -4.30
C TYR A 24 -4.76 -5.69 -3.25
N SER A 25 -5.29 -4.99 -2.25
CA SER A 25 -6.10 -5.64 -1.22
C SER A 25 -7.39 -6.19 -1.84
N LYS A 26 -7.82 -7.35 -1.33
CA LYS A 26 -9.03 -8.02 -1.84
C LYS A 26 -10.31 -7.41 -1.27
N ASN A 27 -10.22 -6.76 -0.11
CA ASN A 27 -11.39 -6.26 0.62
C ASN A 27 -11.57 -4.74 0.48
N PHE A 28 -10.50 -4.03 0.12
CA PHE A 28 -10.48 -2.63 -0.23
C PHE A 28 -9.93 -2.47 -1.65
N VAL A 29 -10.79 -2.65 -2.65
CA VAL A 29 -10.44 -2.56 -4.07
C VAL A 29 -9.78 -1.22 -4.36
N GLY A 30 -8.72 -1.21 -5.19
CA GLY A 30 -7.97 -0.02 -5.55
C GLY A 30 -6.95 0.47 -4.52
N ILE A 31 -6.84 -0.19 -3.35
CA ILE A 31 -5.78 0.10 -2.37
C ILE A 31 -4.62 -0.91 -2.54
N PRO A 32 -3.39 -0.45 -2.82
CA PRO A 32 -2.26 -1.33 -3.09
C PRO A 32 -1.72 -1.96 -1.79
N ILE A 33 -1.02 -3.09 -1.92
CA ILE A 33 -0.25 -3.72 -0.85
C ILE A 33 1.23 -3.45 -1.12
N TYR A 34 1.94 -2.91 -0.13
CA TYR A 34 3.36 -2.61 -0.24
C TYR A 34 4.19 -3.88 -0.50
N GLU A 35 5.16 -3.83 -1.42
CA GLU A 35 6.00 -4.99 -1.75
C GLU A 35 6.80 -5.48 -0.52
N GLY A 36 6.69 -6.78 -0.22
CA GLY A 36 7.32 -7.37 0.96
C GLY A 36 6.55 -7.17 2.27
N ALA A 37 5.38 -6.55 2.22
CA ALA A 37 4.46 -6.54 3.35
C ALA A 37 3.83 -7.92 3.54
N ASN A 38 3.74 -8.37 4.79
CA ASN A 38 3.09 -9.63 5.15
C ASN A 38 1.82 -9.35 5.92
N GLU A 39 0.73 -10.01 5.57
CA GLU A 39 -0.52 -9.92 6.32
C GLU A 39 -0.31 -10.54 7.71
N VAL A 40 -0.58 -9.76 8.75
CA VAL A 40 -0.49 -10.16 10.15
C VAL A 40 -1.86 -10.55 10.69
N MET A 41 -2.90 -9.83 10.26
CA MET A 41 -4.26 -10.01 10.72
C MET A 41 -5.24 -9.50 9.66
N SER A 42 -6.35 -10.22 9.53
CA SER A 42 -7.55 -9.75 8.86
C SER A 42 -8.75 -10.06 9.76
N ASP A 43 -9.65 -9.11 9.97
CA ASP A 43 -10.84 -9.30 10.80
C ASP A 43 -12.09 -8.69 10.16
N ASP A 44 -13.21 -9.41 10.29
CA ASP A 44 -14.53 -9.01 9.81
C ASP A 44 -15.49 -8.97 11.01
N THR A 45 -15.75 -7.76 11.49
CA THR A 45 -16.58 -7.56 12.69
C THR A 45 -18.07 -7.45 12.36
N GLY A 46 -18.44 -7.51 11.07
CA GLY A 46 -19.80 -7.24 10.59
C GLY A 46 -20.16 -5.75 10.53
N GLU A 47 -19.47 -4.89 11.28
CA GLU A 47 -19.58 -3.42 11.22
C GLU A 47 -18.53 -2.79 10.30
N GLY A 48 -17.50 -3.56 9.92
CA GLY A 48 -16.42 -3.14 9.03
C GLY A 48 -15.40 -4.26 8.88
N TYR A 49 -14.40 -4.01 8.06
CA TYR A 49 -13.28 -4.92 7.84
C TYR A 49 -11.98 -4.25 8.23
N THR A 50 -11.01 -5.04 8.71
CA THR A 50 -9.66 -4.54 9.01
C THR A 50 -8.61 -5.49 8.48
N GLU A 51 -7.60 -4.94 7.80
CA GLU A 51 -6.40 -5.65 7.38
C GLU A 51 -5.18 -4.97 7.99
N ILE A 52 -4.26 -5.77 8.52
CA ILE A 52 -3.01 -5.29 9.07
C ILE A 52 -1.87 -6.01 8.36
N TYR A 53 -0.99 -5.22 7.74
CA TYR A 53 0.24 -5.69 7.13
C TYR A 53 1.44 -5.16 7.89
N SER A 54 2.51 -5.94 7.92
CA SER A 54 3.79 -5.55 8.53
C SER A 54 4.92 -5.74 7.53
N VAL A 55 5.75 -4.71 7.42
CA VAL A 55 7.02 -4.74 6.70
C VAL A 55 8.14 -4.69 7.73
N ASN A 56 8.83 -5.81 7.89
CA ASN A 56 9.98 -5.95 8.79
C ASN A 56 11.24 -5.89 7.93
N ASN A 57 11.88 -4.73 7.87
CA ASN A 57 13.11 -4.53 7.12
C ASN A 57 13.88 -3.32 7.68
N SER A 58 15.11 -3.53 8.12
CA SER A 58 15.95 -2.47 8.69
C SER A 58 16.33 -1.35 7.70
N ASN A 59 16.14 -1.56 6.40
CA ASN A 59 16.47 -0.57 5.36
C ASN A 59 15.26 0.18 4.80
N ILE A 60 14.04 -0.14 5.24
CA ILE A 60 12.85 0.49 4.64
C ILE A 60 12.64 1.91 5.17
N GLY A 61 12.46 2.86 4.26
CA GLY A 61 12.11 4.22 4.63
C GLY A 61 10.61 4.33 4.95
N PHE A 62 10.25 4.87 6.11
CA PHE A 62 8.82 5.19 6.37
C PHE A 62 8.22 6.10 5.29
N GLY A 63 9.01 7.06 4.78
CA GLY A 63 8.59 7.93 3.67
C GLY A 63 8.38 7.18 2.36
N GLU A 64 9.22 6.18 2.06
CA GLU A 64 9.08 5.32 0.87
C GLU A 64 7.76 4.55 0.88
N VAL A 65 7.37 4.00 2.04
CA VAL A 65 6.07 3.35 2.19
C VAL A 65 4.93 4.35 2.00
N VAL A 66 5.02 5.55 2.60
CA VAL A 66 4.01 6.60 2.43
C VAL A 66 3.86 6.98 0.95
N ASP A 67 4.97 7.25 0.26
CA ASP A 67 5.00 7.66 -1.14
C ASP A 67 4.39 6.56 -2.03
N PHE A 68 4.74 5.29 -1.79
CA PHE A 68 4.15 4.15 -2.50
C PHE A 68 2.62 4.17 -2.45
N TYR A 69 2.00 4.32 -1.28
CA TYR A 69 0.54 4.38 -1.17
C TYR A 69 -0.04 5.59 -1.92
N MET A 70 0.56 6.76 -1.76
CA MET A 70 0.06 7.99 -2.39
C MET A 70 0.17 8.00 -3.93
N GLU A 71 1.13 7.24 -4.46
CA GLU A 71 1.33 7.05 -5.89
C GLU A 71 0.42 5.97 -6.49
N ASN A 72 0.09 4.92 -5.72
CA ASN A 72 -0.52 3.70 -6.26
C ASN A 72 -1.98 3.44 -5.82
N ILE A 73 -2.55 4.22 -4.89
CA ILE A 73 -3.99 4.20 -4.64
C ILE A 73 -4.74 4.63 -5.91
N ASP A 74 -5.74 3.86 -6.29
CA ASP A 74 -6.62 4.16 -7.42
C ASP A 74 -7.52 5.36 -7.08
N LYS A 75 -7.23 6.50 -7.73
CA LYS A 75 -7.92 7.79 -7.54
C LYS A 75 -9.18 7.92 -8.37
N ASP A 76 -9.45 6.98 -9.28
CA ASP A 76 -10.75 6.88 -9.93
C ASP A 76 -11.79 6.25 -8.99
N ILE A 77 -11.33 5.55 -7.95
CA ILE A 77 -12.17 4.97 -6.89
C ILE A 77 -12.16 5.86 -5.65
N TRP A 78 -10.99 6.21 -5.12
CA TRP A 78 -10.87 6.83 -3.80
C TRP A 78 -10.48 8.31 -3.84
N ASP A 79 -11.27 9.13 -3.16
CA ASP A 79 -10.84 10.45 -2.73
C ASP A 79 -10.00 10.32 -1.46
N ILE A 80 -8.80 10.92 -1.44
CA ILE A 80 -7.82 10.79 -0.36
C ILE A 80 -7.69 12.11 0.41
N GLU A 81 -7.87 12.06 1.73
CA GLU A 81 -7.63 13.18 2.64
C GLU A 81 -6.65 12.78 3.75
N GLU A 82 -5.57 13.55 3.95
CA GLU A 82 -4.68 13.34 5.10
C GLU A 82 -5.38 13.73 6.41
N SER A 83 -5.50 12.77 7.32
CA SER A 83 -6.02 12.99 8.67
C SER A 83 -5.03 13.82 9.48
N LYS A 84 -5.55 14.83 10.18
CA LYS A 84 -4.78 15.61 11.16
C LYS A 84 -4.82 14.98 12.55
N ASP A 85 -5.68 13.99 12.75
CA ASP A 85 -5.79 13.27 14.00
C ASP A 85 -4.60 12.33 14.12
N LYS A 86 -3.91 12.41 15.26
CA LYS A 86 -2.83 11.48 15.58
C LYS A 86 -3.43 10.32 16.36
N PRO A 87 -3.38 9.08 15.85
CA PRO A 87 -3.78 7.90 16.60
C PRO A 87 -3.05 7.84 17.95
N ALA A 88 -3.74 7.36 18.97
CA ALA A 88 -3.14 7.14 20.28
C ALA A 88 -2.18 5.93 20.21
N GLY A 89 -0.91 6.14 20.58
CA GLY A 89 0.09 5.07 20.63
C GLY A 89 1.52 5.60 20.74
N ASN A 90 2.41 4.78 21.29
CA ASN A 90 3.85 5.06 21.31
C ASN A 90 4.48 4.52 20.01
N VAL A 91 4.45 5.32 18.97
CA VAL A 91 5.15 5.05 17.70
C VAL A 91 6.01 6.25 17.32
N ASP A 92 7.09 6.01 16.60
CA ASP A 92 8.06 7.06 16.26
C ASP A 92 7.55 7.96 15.14
N LYS A 93 6.83 7.38 14.16
CA LYS A 93 6.18 8.13 13.08
C LYS A 93 4.82 7.55 12.78
N ILE A 94 3.90 8.43 12.38
CA ILE A 94 2.54 8.06 11.98
C ILE A 94 2.04 8.98 10.88
N LYS A 95 1.34 8.38 9.91
CA LYS A 95 0.55 9.05 8.88
C LYS A 95 -0.78 8.34 8.78
N GLN A 96 -1.85 9.11 8.62
CA GLN A 96 -3.19 8.56 8.51
C GLN A 96 -3.92 9.29 7.38
N TYR A 97 -4.68 8.54 6.60
CA TYR A 97 -5.46 9.03 5.48
C TYR A 97 -6.88 8.48 5.57
N GLY A 98 -7.86 9.35 5.38
CA GLY A 98 -9.22 8.95 5.07
C GLY A 98 -9.32 8.73 3.56
N LEU A 99 -9.90 7.59 3.17
CA LEU A 99 -10.27 7.29 1.80
C LEU A 99 -11.80 7.22 1.74
N THR A 100 -12.39 7.97 0.83
CA THR A 100 -13.85 8.00 0.67
C THR A 100 -14.27 7.67 -0.75
N HIS A 101 -15.32 6.86 -0.89
CA HIS A 101 -15.96 6.53 -2.15
C HIS A 101 -17.47 6.42 -1.91
N GLU A 102 -18.25 7.33 -2.48
CA GLU A 102 -19.70 7.41 -2.24
C GLU A 102 -20.06 7.45 -0.74
N ASP A 103 -20.72 6.40 -0.21
CA ASP A 103 -21.07 6.24 1.20
C ASP A 103 -20.02 5.47 2.01
N LYS A 104 -18.97 4.95 1.35
CA LYS A 104 -17.93 4.09 1.93
C LYS A 104 -16.75 4.91 2.45
N LYS A 105 -16.22 4.49 3.59
CA LYS A 105 -15.04 5.10 4.22
C LYS A 105 -14.04 4.05 4.65
N VAL A 106 -12.78 4.28 4.33
CA VAL A 106 -11.64 3.49 4.77
C VAL A 106 -10.62 4.42 5.41
N ILE A 107 -9.95 3.95 6.44
CA ILE A 107 -8.85 4.62 7.09
C ILE A 107 -7.58 3.82 6.78
N LEU A 108 -6.64 4.44 6.09
CA LEU A 108 -5.27 3.95 5.95
C LEU A 108 -4.43 4.58 7.05
N THR A 109 -3.82 3.75 7.89
CA THR A 109 -2.87 4.19 8.92
C THR A 109 -1.51 3.52 8.67
N LEU A 110 -0.48 4.33 8.54
CA LEU A 110 0.91 3.92 8.41
C LEU A 110 1.65 4.30 9.68
N THR A 111 2.23 3.32 10.36
CA THR A 111 3.02 3.54 11.58
C THR A 111 4.42 3.00 11.41
N TYR A 112 5.40 3.71 11.95
CA TYR A 112 6.78 3.24 12.04
C TYR A 112 7.17 3.17 13.50
N SER A 113 7.75 2.03 13.89
CA SER A 113 8.33 1.83 15.21
C SER A 113 9.75 1.32 15.09
N ASP A 114 10.64 2.00 15.80
CA ASP A 114 12.05 1.70 15.99
C ASP A 114 12.27 1.55 17.51
N SER A 115 11.79 0.43 18.04
CA SER A 115 11.92 0.15 19.46
C SER A 115 13.27 -0.49 19.76
N ASP A 116 13.91 -0.04 20.83
CA ASP A 116 15.13 -0.67 21.34
C ASP A 116 14.85 -2.16 21.57
N ASN A 117 15.59 -3.02 20.87
CA ASN A 117 15.54 -4.49 20.86
C ASN A 117 14.58 -5.18 19.86
N MET A 118 13.97 -4.46 18.92
CA MET A 118 13.25 -5.06 17.78
C MET A 118 13.77 -4.49 16.46
N GLU A 119 13.64 -5.25 15.36
CA GLU A 119 13.91 -4.68 14.04
C GLU A 119 12.88 -3.57 13.74
N PRO A 120 13.31 -2.46 13.12
CA PRO A 120 12.38 -1.42 12.68
C PRO A 120 11.28 -2.02 11.80
N SER A 121 10.04 -1.60 12.06
CA SER A 121 8.88 -2.10 11.34
C SER A 121 7.98 -0.97 10.87
N VAL A 122 7.39 -1.16 9.69
CA VAL A 122 6.27 -0.35 9.22
C VAL A 122 5.01 -1.20 9.26
N ASN A 123 4.02 -0.76 10.05
CA ASN A 123 2.70 -1.41 10.06
C ASN A 123 1.72 -0.56 9.26
N ILE A 124 1.00 -1.23 8.35
CA ILE A 124 -0.06 -0.68 7.53
C ILE A 124 -1.36 -1.24 8.05
N THR A 125 -2.29 -0.36 8.41
CA THR A 125 -3.65 -0.75 8.80
C THR A 125 -4.64 -0.14 7.82
N LEU A 126 -5.46 -0.99 7.21
CA LEU A 126 -6.65 -0.59 6.46
C LEU A 126 -7.86 -0.96 7.31
N SER A 127 -8.76 -0.02 7.57
CA SER A 127 -9.94 -0.28 8.38
C SER A 127 -11.14 0.51 7.88
N GLY A 128 -12.27 -0.15 7.67
CA GLY A 128 -13.51 0.52 7.27
C GLY A 128 -14.43 -0.33 6.42
N ASP A 129 -15.18 0.33 5.55
CA ASP A 129 -16.17 -0.30 4.69
C ASP A 129 -15.49 -1.07 3.55
N ARG A 130 -15.94 -2.31 3.33
CA ARG A 130 -15.51 -3.08 2.17
C ARG A 130 -16.15 -2.54 0.91
N ILE A 131 -15.34 -2.48 -0.13
CA ILE A 131 -15.82 -2.42 -1.50
C ILE A 131 -15.45 -3.78 -2.08
N SER A 132 -16.42 -4.69 -2.12
CA SER A 132 -16.26 -5.93 -2.88
C SER A 132 -16.81 -5.72 -4.28
N GLU A 133 -16.09 -6.21 -5.30
CA GLU A 133 -16.64 -6.39 -6.64
C GLU A 133 -17.83 -7.36 -6.66
#